data_AF-A0ABD2S4C9-F1
#
_entry.id   AF-A0ABD2S4C9-F1
#
_cell.length_a   1.000
_cell.length_b   1.000
_cell.length_c   1.000
_cell.angle_alpha   90.00
_cell.angle_beta   90.00
_cell.angle_gamma   90.00
#
_symmetry.space_group_name_H-M   'P 1'
#
loop_
_entity.id
_entity.type
_entity.pdbx_description
1 polymer ?
#
loop_
_entity_poly.entity_id
_entity_poly.type
_entity_poly.pdbx_seq_one_letter_code
_entity_poly.pdbx_strand_id
1 'polypeptide(L)'
;MLNLVAVRAAAAPKDGDFKFSISQYESELPAGTVDNTVEPVYKKLPEWEESLESARARYVEVVKALADKYPSENLLLVTHGEGIGSIFTELNKDATVLEVAYCGHLYAKRSIQSGENQSFTAGEFVYEKQTGIISAAK
;
A
#
# COMPACT_ATOMS: atom_id res chain seq x y z
N MET A 1 4.94 6.97 -3.42
CA MET A 1 6.41 7.09 -3.32
C MET A 1 6.78 8.56 -3.32
N LEU A 2 7.74 8.97 -2.51
CA LEU A 2 8.32 10.30 -2.51
C LEU A 2 9.72 10.25 -3.13
N ASN A 3 9.77 9.99 -4.44
CA ASN A 3 11.02 9.90 -5.19
C ASN A 3 10.84 10.32 -6.65
N LEU A 4 11.95 10.36 -7.38
CA LEU A 4 12.01 10.82 -8.78
C LEU A 4 11.35 9.89 -9.79
N VAL A 5 11.01 8.65 -9.40
CA VAL A 5 10.25 7.72 -10.25
C VAL A 5 8.78 8.15 -10.30
N ALA A 6 8.20 8.52 -9.16
CA ALA A 6 6.79 8.95 -9.08
C ALA A 6 6.59 10.45 -9.31
N VAL A 7 7.53 11.28 -8.86
CA VAL A 7 7.40 12.74 -8.88
C VAL A 7 8.49 13.32 -9.76
N ARG A 8 8.09 14.00 -10.84
CA ARG A 8 9.04 14.67 -11.74
C ARG A 8 9.83 15.72 -10.97
N ALA A 9 11.13 15.82 -11.21
CA ALA A 9 12.01 16.78 -10.53
C ALA A 9 11.49 18.24 -10.59
N ALA A 10 10.91 18.64 -11.73
CA ALA A 10 10.33 19.98 -11.89
C ALA A 10 9.07 20.24 -11.06
N ALA A 11 8.39 19.19 -10.60
CA ALA A 11 7.19 19.26 -9.76
C ALA A 11 7.49 19.01 -8.27
N ALA A 12 8.72 18.59 -7.94
CA ALA A 12 9.13 18.36 -6.56
C ALA A 12 9.35 19.70 -5.83
N PRO A 13 9.03 19.78 -4.52
CA PRO A 13 9.40 20.93 -3.69
C PRO A 13 10.93 21.14 -3.71
N LYS A 14 11.37 22.39 -3.90
CA LYS A 14 12.81 22.71 -3.93
C LYS A 14 13.51 22.50 -2.58
N ASP A 15 12.75 22.60 -1.49
CA ASP A 15 13.17 22.35 -0.13
C ASP A 15 13.00 20.88 0.29
N GLY A 16 12.48 20.02 -0.60
CA GLY A 16 12.19 18.61 -0.31
C GLY A 16 11.02 18.39 0.65
N ASP A 17 10.35 19.47 1.09
CA ASP A 17 9.24 19.40 2.04
C ASP A 17 7.90 19.39 1.30
N PHE A 18 7.20 18.26 1.39
CA PHE A 18 5.88 18.06 0.79
C PHE A 18 4.73 18.69 1.59
N LYS A 19 5.02 19.26 2.78
CA LYS A 19 4.08 20.06 3.60
C LYS A 19 2.69 19.42 3.75
N PHE A 20 2.66 18.13 4.09
CA PHE A 20 1.40 17.44 4.30
C PHE A 20 0.83 17.78 5.69
N SER A 21 -0.21 18.61 5.74
CA SER A 21 -0.91 18.96 6.98
C SER A 21 -2.27 18.25 7.05
N ILE A 22 -2.35 17.20 7.86
CA ILE A 22 -3.60 16.44 8.07
C ILE A 22 -4.71 17.38 8.56
N SER A 23 -4.42 18.23 9.55
CA SER A 23 -5.41 19.15 10.12
C SER A 23 -5.92 20.19 9.12
N GLN A 24 -5.06 20.66 8.20
CA GLN A 24 -5.51 21.54 7.12
C GLN A 24 -6.51 20.81 6.22
N TYR A 25 -6.16 19.62 5.72
CA TYR A 25 -7.04 18.88 4.81
C TYR A 25 -8.34 18.42 5.47
N GLU A 26 -8.29 18.00 6.74
CA GLU A 26 -9.49 17.68 7.53
C GLU A 26 -10.47 18.85 7.62
N SER A 27 -9.97 20.09 7.71
CA SER A 27 -10.81 21.29 7.75
C SER A 27 -11.48 21.61 6.40
N GLU A 28 -10.91 21.12 5.30
CA GLU A 28 -11.42 21.31 3.94
C GLU A 28 -12.38 20.18 3.51
N LEU A 29 -12.27 19.00 4.13
CA LEU A 29 -13.12 17.85 3.85
C LEU A 29 -14.48 17.95 4.56
N PRO A 30 -15.55 17.36 3.99
CA PRO A 30 -16.84 17.28 4.67
C PRO A 30 -16.71 16.61 6.04
N ALA A 31 -17.44 17.12 7.04
CA ALA A 31 -17.45 16.55 8.39
C ALA A 31 -17.77 15.04 8.37
N GLY A 32 -16.98 14.25 9.10
CA GLY A 32 -17.10 12.80 9.15
C GLY A 32 -16.40 12.05 8.00
N THR A 33 -15.71 12.75 7.08
CA THR A 33 -14.91 12.10 6.03
C THR A 33 -13.65 11.43 6.57
N VAL A 34 -13.02 12.05 7.57
CA VAL A 34 -11.79 11.52 8.17
C VAL A 34 -12.11 10.76 9.45
N ASP A 35 -11.73 9.49 9.45
CA ASP A 35 -11.82 8.62 10.61
C ASP A 35 -10.61 8.86 11.53
N ASN A 36 -10.85 9.55 12.63
CA ASN A 36 -9.85 9.87 13.65
C ASN A 36 -9.69 8.77 14.71
N THR A 37 -10.40 7.63 14.56
CA THR A 37 -10.29 6.50 15.50
C THR A 37 -9.17 5.53 15.13
N VAL A 38 -8.56 5.70 13.96
CA VAL A 38 -7.52 4.82 13.43
C VAL A 38 -6.17 5.51 13.40
N GLU A 39 -5.12 4.74 13.69
CA GLU A 39 -3.73 5.18 13.62
C GLU A 39 -3.06 4.69 12.32
N PRO A 40 -2.22 5.51 11.68
CA PRO A 40 -1.46 5.09 10.51
C PRO A 40 -0.40 4.04 10.88
N VAL A 41 -0.13 3.10 9.97
CA VAL A 41 0.92 2.08 10.16
C VAL A 41 2.28 2.72 10.41
N TYR A 42 2.61 3.78 9.65
CA TYR A 42 3.80 4.59 9.87
C TYR A 42 3.42 5.96 10.42
N LYS A 43 4.04 6.34 11.55
CA LYS A 43 3.81 7.65 12.18
C LYS A 43 4.46 8.82 11.43
N LYS A 44 5.51 8.53 10.64
CA LYS A 44 6.22 9.52 9.83
C LYS A 44 6.05 9.15 8.36
N LEU A 45 5.83 10.16 7.52
CA LEU A 45 5.91 10.00 6.08
C LEU A 45 7.33 9.58 5.67
N PRO A 46 7.49 8.87 4.53
CA PRO A 46 8.81 8.64 3.96
C PRO A 46 9.51 9.99 3.69
N GLU A 47 10.83 9.99 3.69
CA GLU A 47 11.60 11.17 3.32
C GLU A 47 11.65 11.32 1.79
N TRP A 48 11.82 12.55 1.32
CA TRP A 48 12.01 12.82 -0.11
C TRP A 48 13.26 12.08 -0.62
N GLU A 49 13.18 11.59 -1.86
CA GLU A 49 14.17 10.72 -2.49
C GLU A 49 14.36 9.36 -1.82
N GLU A 50 13.29 8.80 -1.25
CA GLU A 50 13.29 7.39 -0.83
C GLU A 50 13.67 6.45 -2.01
N SER A 51 14.46 5.41 -1.73
CA SER A 51 14.81 4.44 -2.78
C SER A 51 13.58 3.69 -3.27
N LEU A 52 13.63 3.21 -4.51
CA LEU A 52 12.54 2.42 -5.09
C LEU A 52 12.27 1.17 -4.26
N GLU A 53 13.33 0.48 -3.82
CA GLU A 53 13.25 -0.73 -3.00
C GLU A 53 12.60 -0.44 -1.64
N SER A 54 12.98 0.67 -1.00
CA SER A 54 12.41 1.08 0.29
C SER A 54 10.93 1.40 0.18
N ALA A 55 10.53 2.10 -0.90
CA ALA A 55 9.14 2.42 -1.15
C ALA A 55 8.29 1.16 -1.40
N ARG A 56 8.80 0.21 -2.19
CA ARG A 56 8.15 -1.07 -2.49
C ARG A 56 7.99 -1.93 -1.23
N ALA A 57 9.04 -2.07 -0.44
CA ALA A 57 9.01 -2.80 0.83
C ALA A 57 7.94 -2.22 1.77
N ARG A 58 7.84 -0.89 1.84
CA ARG A 58 6.84 -0.20 2.65
C ARG A 58 5.42 -0.46 2.19
N TYR A 59 5.14 -0.51 0.88
CA TYR A 59 3.80 -0.92 0.40
C TYR A 59 3.44 -2.33 0.86
N VAL A 60 4.37 -3.28 0.77
CA VAL A 60 4.17 -4.67 1.23
C VAL A 60 3.93 -4.73 2.73
N GLU A 61 4.73 -4.01 3.52
CA GLU A 61 4.61 -3.97 4.97
C GLU A 61 3.25 -3.39 5.41
N VAL A 62 2.78 -2.30 4.80
CA VAL A 62 1.45 -1.73 5.09
C VAL A 62 0.34 -2.74 4.87
N VAL A 63 0.36 -3.48 3.76
CA VAL A 63 -0.67 -4.49 3.47
C VAL A 63 -0.66 -5.60 4.50
N LYS A 64 0.52 -6.11 4.86
CA LYS A 64 0.66 -7.17 5.89
C LYS A 64 0.18 -6.67 7.25
N ALA A 65 0.65 -5.50 7.68
CA ALA A 65 0.30 -4.90 8.97
C ALA A 65 -1.20 -4.62 9.10
N LEU A 66 -1.85 -4.09 8.05
CA LEU A 66 -3.30 -3.84 8.07
C LEU A 66 -4.08 -5.16 8.10
N ALA A 67 -3.67 -6.16 7.33
CA ALA A 67 -4.31 -7.48 7.36
C ALA A 67 -4.18 -8.14 8.74
N ASP A 68 -3.03 -8.01 9.40
CA ASP A 68 -2.79 -8.54 10.75
C ASP A 68 -3.59 -7.82 11.81
N LYS A 69 -3.82 -6.52 11.64
CA LYS A 69 -4.67 -5.73 12.52
C LYS A 69 -6.15 -6.11 12.42
N TYR A 70 -6.61 -6.51 11.23
CA TYR A 70 -8.01 -6.86 10.95
C TYR A 70 -8.14 -8.28 10.37
N PRO A 71 -7.78 -9.33 11.12
CA PRO A 71 -7.64 -10.68 10.61
C PRO A 71 -8.97 -11.35 10.23
N SER A 72 -10.10 -10.86 10.76
CA SER A 72 -11.44 -11.38 10.49
C SER A 72 -12.19 -10.62 9.39
N GLU A 73 -11.56 -9.62 8.76
CA GLU A 73 -12.21 -8.72 7.82
C GLU A 73 -11.68 -8.87 6.39
N ASN A 74 -12.50 -8.48 5.42
CA ASN A 74 -12.05 -8.29 4.05
C ASN A 74 -11.60 -6.83 3.88
N LEU A 75 -10.35 -6.61 3.47
CA LEU A 75 -9.78 -5.28 3.31
C LEU A 75 -9.80 -4.82 1.85
N LEU A 76 -10.25 -3.58 1.63
CA LEU A 76 -10.09 -2.86 0.36
C LEU A 76 -9.04 -1.77 0.55
N LEU A 77 -7.90 -1.91 -0.13
CA LEU A 77 -6.79 -0.96 -0.06
C LEU A 77 -6.66 -0.23 -1.40
N VAL A 78 -6.90 1.09 -1.39
CA VAL A 78 -6.82 1.94 -2.58
C VAL A 78 -5.49 2.68 -2.59
N THR A 79 -4.73 2.56 -3.68
CA THR A 79 -3.39 3.13 -3.83
C THR A 79 -3.07 3.42 -5.31
N HIS A 80 -1.82 3.72 -5.62
CA HIS A 80 -1.32 3.94 -6.98
C HIS A 80 -0.78 2.64 -7.62
N GLY A 81 -0.55 2.67 -8.94
CA GLY A 81 -0.08 1.51 -9.71
C GLY A 81 1.18 0.86 -9.14
N GLU A 82 2.15 1.64 -8.65
CA GLU A 82 3.35 1.09 -8.03
C GLU A 82 3.07 0.30 -6.75
N GLY A 83 2.09 0.74 -5.95
CA GLY A 83 1.67 0.00 -4.76
C GLY A 83 1.10 -1.36 -5.14
N ILE A 84 0.21 -1.40 -6.12
CA ILE A 84 -0.35 -2.64 -6.66
C ILE A 84 0.75 -3.54 -7.23
N GLY A 85 1.67 -2.98 -8.03
CA GLY A 85 2.78 -3.72 -8.62
C GLY A 85 3.73 -4.32 -7.58
N SER A 86 4.02 -3.60 -6.50
CA SER A 86 4.84 -4.07 -5.38
C SER A 86 4.24 -5.32 -4.73
N ILE A 87 2.93 -5.28 -4.44
CA ILE A 87 2.22 -6.42 -3.86
C ILE A 87 2.17 -7.60 -4.84
N PHE A 88 1.90 -7.32 -6.12
CA PHE A 88 1.87 -8.37 -7.13
C PHE A 88 3.21 -9.11 -7.25
N THR A 89 4.32 -8.37 -7.30
CA THR A 89 5.68 -8.95 -7.36
C THR A 89 6.05 -9.71 -6.09
N GLU A 90 5.64 -9.25 -4.91
CA GLU A 90 5.85 -9.99 -3.65
C GLU A 90 5.16 -11.37 -3.68
N LEU A 91 3.94 -11.43 -4.22
CA LEU A 91 3.16 -12.66 -4.36
C LEU A 91 3.59 -13.53 -5.54
N ASN A 92 4.27 -12.95 -6.53
CA ASN A 92 4.73 -13.60 -7.76
C ASN A 92 6.20 -13.27 -8.01
N LYS A 93 7.10 -13.90 -7.25
CA LYS A 93 8.54 -13.57 -7.23
C LYS A 93 9.23 -13.72 -8.59
N ASP A 94 8.68 -14.53 -9.48
CA ASP A 94 9.18 -14.78 -10.83
C ASP A 94 8.58 -13.84 -11.89
N ALA A 95 7.77 -12.87 -11.48
CA ALA A 95 7.15 -11.90 -12.39
C ALA A 95 7.74 -10.49 -12.22
N THR A 96 7.82 -9.77 -13.34
CA THR A 96 8.15 -8.35 -13.40
C THR A 96 6.94 -7.58 -13.91
N VAL A 97 6.44 -6.63 -13.11
CA VAL A 97 5.33 -5.76 -13.52
C VAL A 97 5.84 -4.72 -14.51
N LEU A 98 5.19 -4.64 -15.66
CA LEU A 98 5.47 -3.66 -16.71
C LEU A 98 4.55 -2.45 -16.61
N GLU A 99 3.27 -2.69 -16.30
CA GLU A 99 2.26 -1.64 -16.19
C GLU A 99 1.10 -2.09 -15.30
N VAL A 100 0.51 -1.13 -14.59
CA VAL A 100 -0.79 -1.29 -13.93
C VAL A 100 -1.74 -0.25 -14.53
N ALA A 101 -2.77 -0.73 -15.23
CA ALA A 101 -3.78 0.09 -15.88
C ALA A 101 -4.61 0.87 -14.85
N TYR A 102 -5.32 1.90 -15.31
CA TYR A 102 -6.27 2.63 -14.48
C TYR A 102 -7.34 1.68 -13.89
N CYS A 103 -7.57 1.78 -12.58
CA CYS A 103 -8.39 0.84 -11.80
C CYS A 103 -7.93 -0.64 -11.87
N GLY A 104 -6.67 -0.87 -12.24
CA GLY A 104 -6.02 -2.17 -12.12
C GLY A 104 -5.91 -2.59 -10.66
N HIS A 105 -6.19 -3.86 -10.39
CA HIS A 105 -6.29 -4.38 -9.03
C HIS A 105 -5.96 -5.88 -8.97
N LEU A 106 -5.60 -6.35 -7.79
CA LEU A 106 -5.36 -7.77 -7.50
C LEU A 106 -6.16 -8.20 -6.28
N TYR A 107 -6.51 -9.48 -6.27
CA TYR A 107 -7.12 -10.15 -5.13
C TYR A 107 -6.13 -11.15 -4.58
N ALA A 108 -5.87 -11.07 -3.29
CA ALA A 108 -5.05 -12.01 -2.54
C ALA A 108 -5.85 -12.50 -1.34
N LYS A 109 -5.61 -13.76 -0.95
CA LYS A 109 -6.21 -14.35 0.26
C LYS A 109 -5.11 -14.95 1.13
N ARG A 110 -5.40 -15.11 2.41
CA ARG A 110 -4.56 -15.87 3.33
C ARG A 110 -5.45 -16.72 4.23
N SER A 111 -4.91 -17.82 4.74
CA SER A 111 -5.60 -18.60 5.75
C SER A 111 -5.58 -17.86 7.09
N ILE A 112 -6.70 -17.93 7.81
CA ILE A 112 -6.83 -17.43 9.17
C ILE A 112 -7.33 -18.59 10.02
N GLN A 113 -6.57 -18.93 11.06
CA GLN A 113 -6.95 -19.92 12.05
C GLN A 113 -7.33 -19.21 13.34
N SER A 114 -8.53 -19.49 13.86
CA SER A 114 -8.94 -19.02 15.18
C SER A 114 -8.35 -19.95 16.24
N GLY A 115 -7.58 -19.38 17.16
CA GLY A 115 -7.09 -20.06 18.35
C GLY A 115 -8.00 -19.85 19.56
N GLU A 116 -7.53 -20.28 20.72
CA GLU A 116 -8.18 -19.99 22.00
C GLU A 116 -8.11 -18.48 22.32
N ASN A 117 -9.05 -17.99 23.13
CA ASN A 117 -9.10 -16.60 23.61
C ASN A 117 -9.11 -15.52 22.50
N GLN A 118 -9.81 -15.77 21.38
CA GLN A 118 -9.90 -14.82 20.25
C GLN A 118 -8.54 -14.48 19.60
N SER A 119 -7.54 -15.35 19.77
CA SER A 119 -6.29 -15.23 19.04
C SER A 119 -6.46 -15.68 17.58
N PHE A 120 -5.72 -15.06 16.67
CA PHE A 120 -5.69 -15.43 15.27
C PHE A 120 -4.26 -15.73 14.83
N THR A 121 -4.10 -16.81 14.07
CA THR A 121 -2.86 -17.12 13.37
C THR A 121 -3.11 -16.97 11.88
N ALA A 122 -2.32 -16.11 11.22
CA ALA A 122 -2.39 -15.88 9.79
C ALA A 122 -1.35 -16.72 9.04
N GLY A 123 -1.75 -17.33 7.93
CA GLY A 123 -0.83 -17.90 6.95
C GLY A 123 -0.31 -16.86 5.96
N GLU A 124 0.51 -17.33 5.01
CA GLU A 124 0.99 -16.50 3.91
C GLU A 124 -0.13 -16.11 2.95
N PHE A 125 0.05 -14.97 2.29
CA PHE A 125 -0.82 -14.56 1.21
C PHE A 125 -0.60 -15.40 -0.04
N VAL A 126 -1.71 -15.74 -0.69
CA VAL A 126 -1.76 -16.41 -1.97
C VAL A 126 -2.48 -15.48 -2.94
N TYR A 127 -1.84 -15.27 -4.10
CA TYR A 127 -2.43 -14.58 -5.22
C TYR A 127 -3.61 -15.39 -5.78
N GLU A 128 -4.76 -14.74 -6.00
CA GLU A 128 -5.92 -15.39 -6.64
C GLU A 128 -6.13 -14.94 -8.08
N LYS A 129 -6.26 -13.64 -8.30
CA LYS A 129 -6.55 -13.08 -9.62
C LYS A 129 -6.15 -11.61 -9.69
N GLN A 130 -5.96 -11.12 -10.91
CA GLN A 130 -5.72 -9.71 -11.21
C GLN A 130 -6.59 -9.21 -12.35
N THR A 131 -6.69 -7.90 -12.47
CA THR A 131 -7.25 -7.19 -13.61
C THR A 131 -6.39 -5.97 -13.89
N GLY A 132 -6.03 -5.75 -15.16
CA GLY A 132 -5.27 -4.56 -15.55
C GLY A 132 -3.83 -4.52 -15.02
N ILE A 133 -3.21 -5.67 -14.75
CA ILE A 133 -1.78 -5.78 -14.41
C ILE A 133 -1.10 -6.51 -15.57
N ILE A 134 -0.14 -5.83 -16.22
CA ILE A 134 0.68 -6.38 -17.30
C ILE A 134 2.03 -6.76 -16.71
N SER A 135 2.41 -8.03 -16.85
CA SER A 135 3.67 -8.55 -16.31
C SER A 135 4.34 -9.51 -17.28
N ALA A 136 5.67 -9.61 -17.19
CA ALA A 136 6.47 -10.62 -17.88
C ALA A 136 7.07 -11.61 -16.87
N ALA A 137 7.31 -12.85 -17.29
CA ALA A 137 8.15 -13.77 -16.55
C ALA A 137 9.61 -13.25 -16.56
N LYS A 138 10.33 -13.49 -15.47
CA LYS A 138 11.76 -13.22 -15.37
C LYS A 138 12.59 -14.18 -16.22
#